data_AF-A0A3D2W9S7-F1
#
_entry.id   AF-A0A3D2W9S7-F1
#
_cell.length_a   1.000
_cell.length_b   1.000
_cell.length_c   1.000
_cell.angle_alpha   90.00
_cell.angle_beta   90.00
_cell.angle_gamma   90.00
#
_symmetry.space_group_name_H-M   'P 1'
#
loop_
_entity.id
_entity.type
_entity.pdbx_description
1 polymer ?
#
loop_
_entity_poly.entity_id
_entity_poly.type
_entity_poly.pdbx_seq_one_letter_code
_entity_poly.pdbx_strand_id
1 'polypeptide(L)'
;MDTPVLVHPFPPLYDAESEVLILGSFPSVVSREQSFYYANPSNRFWRVLEGVFEEKITDRTSFCLKHHIALWDVIESCTIEGSSDSRIRNVRVNDFTGLLAETKIRHIFTTGALASRLFIRHTALEIAYTPLPSTSAANARMREADLVNAYMIIREVLNHEES
;
A
#
# COMPACT_ATOMS: atom_id res chain seq x y z
N MET A 1 -21.51 -5.64 23.42
CA MET A 1 -21.46 -6.32 22.11
C MET A 1 -20.01 -6.30 21.69
N ASP A 2 -19.42 -7.47 21.45
CA ASP A 2 -18.03 -7.54 20.99
C ASP A 2 -17.94 -7.05 19.55
N THR A 3 -16.98 -6.16 19.30
CA THR A 3 -16.71 -5.62 17.96
C THR A 3 -16.22 -6.74 17.05
N PRO A 4 -16.80 -6.95 15.86
CA PRO A 4 -16.40 -8.04 14.97
C PRO A 4 -14.94 -7.86 14.51
N VAL A 5 -14.21 -8.97 14.44
CA VAL A 5 -12.87 -9.03 13.85
C VAL A 5 -13.02 -8.99 12.33
N LEU A 6 -12.35 -8.05 11.70
CA LEU A 6 -12.19 -7.95 10.26
C LEU A 6 -10.85 -8.57 9.88
N VAL A 7 -10.87 -9.41 8.85
CA VAL A 7 -9.68 -10.01 8.24
C VAL A 7 -9.50 -9.40 6.85
N HIS A 8 -8.25 -9.25 6.42
CA HIS A 8 -7.93 -8.78 5.08
C HIS A 8 -8.58 -9.69 4.03
N PRO A 9 -9.45 -9.19 3.14
CA PRO A 9 -10.38 -10.06 2.41
C PRO A 9 -9.84 -10.60 1.09
N PHE A 10 -8.67 -10.16 0.63
CA PHE A 10 -8.09 -10.57 -0.65
C PHE A 10 -6.56 -10.68 -0.57
N PRO A 11 -5.91 -11.47 -1.46
CA PRO A 11 -4.46 -11.66 -1.43
C PRO A 11 -3.67 -10.42 -1.87
N PRO A 12 -2.36 -10.35 -1.59
CA PRO A 12 -1.46 -9.37 -2.22
C PRO A 12 -1.52 -9.45 -3.75
N LEU A 13 -1.35 -8.30 -4.40
CA LEU A 13 -1.12 -8.22 -5.85
C LEU A 13 0.38 -8.23 -6.09
N TYR A 14 0.92 -9.27 -6.72
CA TYR A 14 2.34 -9.37 -7.07
C TYR A 14 2.56 -10.43 -8.16
N ASP A 15 3.77 -10.45 -8.70
CA ASP A 15 4.37 -11.58 -9.42
C ASP A 15 5.83 -11.76 -8.98
N ALA A 16 6.50 -12.80 -9.49
CA ALA A 16 7.89 -13.10 -9.13
C ALA A 16 8.88 -11.98 -9.51
N GLU A 17 8.50 -11.11 -10.44
CA GLU A 17 9.32 -10.01 -10.94
C GLU A 17 9.08 -8.70 -10.17
N SER A 18 8.19 -8.69 -9.18
CA SER A 18 7.94 -7.51 -8.37
C SER A 18 9.18 -7.11 -7.56
N GLU A 19 9.55 -5.83 -7.59
CA GLU A 19 10.78 -5.27 -6.98
C GLU A 19 10.48 -4.31 -5.82
N VAL A 20 9.29 -3.71 -5.81
CA VAL A 20 8.86 -2.82 -4.74
C VAL A 20 7.50 -3.24 -4.21
N LEU A 21 7.32 -3.13 -2.89
CA LEU A 21 6.03 -3.41 -2.24
C LEU A 21 5.46 -2.13 -1.66
N ILE A 22 4.26 -1.75 -2.09
CA ILE A 22 3.54 -0.62 -1.52
C ILE A 22 2.50 -1.14 -0.52
N LEU A 23 2.64 -0.72 0.73
CA LEU A 23 1.81 -1.13 1.84
C LEU A 23 0.82 -0.02 2.23
N GLY A 24 -0.47 -0.33 2.08
CA GLY A 24 -1.54 0.37 2.80
C GLY A 24 -1.58 -0.01 4.28
N SER A 25 -2.56 0.52 5.01
CA SER A 25 -2.77 0.13 6.41
C SER A 25 -3.75 -1.03 6.51
N PHE A 26 -4.99 -0.79 6.09
CA PHE A 26 -6.04 -1.79 5.92
C PHE A 26 -6.97 -1.32 4.79
N PRO A 27 -7.56 -2.23 3.98
CA PRO A 27 -8.40 -1.84 2.87
C PRO A 27 -9.65 -1.10 3.35
N SER A 28 -10.03 -0.02 2.67
CA SER A 28 -11.28 0.72 2.95
C SER A 28 -12.51 -0.12 2.62
N VAL A 29 -13.70 0.28 3.10
CA VAL A 29 -14.98 -0.40 2.80
C VAL A 29 -15.12 -0.70 1.30
N VAL A 30 -14.93 0.32 0.45
CA VAL A 30 -15.02 0.18 -1.01
C VAL A 30 -13.96 -0.77 -1.57
N SER A 31 -12.74 -0.75 -1.02
CA SER A 31 -11.67 -1.66 -1.45
C SER A 31 -11.99 -3.11 -1.11
N ARG A 32 -12.63 -3.35 0.04
CA ARG A 32 -13.11 -4.68 0.44
C ARG A 32 -14.27 -5.17 -0.43
N GLU A 33 -15.23 -4.30 -0.71
CA GLU A 33 -16.37 -4.63 -1.60
C GLU A 33 -15.91 -4.96 -3.03
N GLN A 34 -14.93 -4.23 -3.54
CA GLN A 34 -14.39 -4.43 -4.89
C GLN A 34 -13.24 -5.44 -4.95
N SER A 35 -12.81 -5.98 -3.80
CA SER A 35 -11.66 -6.88 -3.68
C SER A 35 -10.40 -6.37 -4.40
N PHE A 36 -10.13 -5.07 -4.27
CA PHE A 36 -8.99 -4.44 -4.94
C PHE A 36 -8.43 -3.26 -4.17
N TYR A 37 -7.11 -3.05 -4.28
CA TYR A 37 -6.40 -2.00 -3.56
C TYR A 37 -6.80 -0.59 -4.02
N TYR A 38 -6.92 0.33 -3.06
CA TYR A 38 -7.22 1.76 -3.30
C TYR A 38 -8.42 1.99 -4.23
N ALA A 39 -9.46 1.16 -4.12
CA ALA A 39 -10.54 1.14 -5.10
C ALA A 39 -11.50 2.35 -4.99
N ASN A 40 -11.53 3.01 -3.83
CA ASN A 40 -12.35 4.20 -3.62
C ASN A 40 -11.93 5.34 -4.58
N PRO A 41 -12.83 5.88 -5.43
CA PRO A 41 -12.51 6.96 -6.38
C PRO A 41 -11.98 8.26 -5.74
N SER A 42 -12.31 8.49 -4.47
CA SER A 42 -11.81 9.62 -3.68
C SER A 42 -10.36 9.41 -3.23
N ASN A 43 -9.85 8.18 -3.27
CA ASN A 43 -8.44 7.90 -3.04
C ASN A 43 -7.64 8.27 -4.30
N ARG A 44 -6.58 9.06 -4.12
CA ARG A 44 -5.77 9.61 -5.20
C ARG A 44 -4.64 8.69 -5.65
N PHE A 45 -4.50 7.51 -5.05
CA PHE A 45 -3.37 6.59 -5.28
C PHE A 45 -3.10 6.31 -6.75
N TRP A 46 -4.12 5.90 -7.51
CA TRP A 46 -3.96 5.56 -8.92
C TRP A 46 -3.59 6.78 -9.77
N ARG A 47 -4.20 7.94 -9.52
CA ARG A 47 -3.85 9.21 -10.19
C ARG A 47 -2.43 9.67 -9.88
N VAL A 48 -1.97 9.42 -8.65
CA VAL A 48 -0.59 9.69 -8.24
C VAL A 48 0.37 8.77 -9.00
N LEU A 49 0.07 7.48 -9.14
CA LEU A 49 0.90 6.57 -9.93
C LEU A 49 0.89 6.95 -11.43
N GLU A 50 -0.25 7.36 -12.00
CA GLU A 50 -0.30 7.89 -13.36
C GLU A 50 0.64 9.10 -13.53
N GLY A 51 0.68 10.00 -12.54
CA GLY A 51 1.58 11.15 -12.54
C GLY A 51 3.05 10.79 -12.38
N VAL A 52 3.38 9.77 -11.57
CA VAL A 52 4.76 9.33 -11.33
C VAL A 52 5.36 8.64 -12.57
N PHE A 53 4.58 7.78 -13.21
CA PHE A 53 5.01 7.01 -14.38
C PHE A 53 4.68 7.68 -15.71
N GLU A 54 4.02 8.85 -15.66
CA GLU A 54 3.59 9.63 -16.83
C GLU A 54 2.79 8.76 -17.84
N GLU A 55 2.02 7.80 -17.31
CA GLU A 55 1.28 6.78 -18.05
C GLU A 55 -0.15 6.70 -17.53
N LYS A 56 -1.12 6.68 -18.44
CA LYS A 56 -2.53 6.49 -18.09
C LYS A 56 -2.81 5.02 -17.75
N ILE A 57 -3.44 4.77 -16.61
CA ILE A 57 -3.78 3.43 -16.15
C ILE A 57 -5.14 3.02 -16.74
N THR A 58 -5.11 2.05 -17.65
CA THR A 58 -6.33 1.41 -18.19
C THR A 58 -6.69 0.14 -17.43
N ASP A 59 -5.69 -0.61 -16.97
CA ASP A 59 -5.83 -1.77 -16.11
C ASP A 59 -4.80 -1.71 -14.97
N ARG A 60 -5.28 -1.74 -13.73
CA ARG A 60 -4.46 -1.51 -12.53
C ARG A 60 -3.52 -2.67 -12.25
N THR A 61 -3.98 -3.90 -12.47
CA THR A 61 -3.18 -5.12 -12.29
C THR A 61 -2.01 -5.12 -13.27
N SER A 62 -2.30 -5.00 -14.57
CA SER A 62 -1.29 -5.00 -15.63
C SER A 62 -0.30 -3.84 -15.46
N PHE A 63 -0.77 -2.67 -15.04
CA PHE A 63 0.09 -1.54 -14.73
C PHE A 63 1.07 -1.86 -13.59
N CYS A 64 0.58 -2.39 -12.48
CA CYS A 64 1.42 -2.75 -11.34
C CYS A 64 2.48 -3.79 -11.73
N LEU A 65 2.08 -4.88 -12.39
CA LEU A 65 3.03 -5.93 -12.79
C LEU A 65 4.05 -5.43 -13.83
N LYS A 66 3.62 -4.65 -14.82
CA LYS A 66 4.51 -4.02 -15.82
C LYS A 66 5.60 -3.16 -15.17
N HIS A 67 5.28 -2.48 -14.07
CA HIS A 67 6.20 -1.59 -13.36
C HIS A 67 6.84 -2.25 -12.13
N HIS A 68 6.74 -3.58 -11.99
CA HIS A 68 7.35 -4.34 -10.89
C HIS A 68 6.86 -3.89 -9.49
N ILE A 69 5.61 -3.44 -9.41
CA ILE A 69 4.96 -2.97 -8.18
C ILE A 69 4.06 -4.06 -7.61
N ALA A 70 4.37 -4.51 -6.40
CA ALA A 70 3.46 -5.28 -5.57
C ALA A 70 2.61 -4.36 -4.66
N LEU A 71 1.36 -4.75 -4.39
CA LEU A 71 0.46 -4.08 -3.46
C LEU A 71 -0.03 -5.01 -2.36
N TRP A 72 -0.01 -4.53 -1.12
CA TRP A 72 -0.68 -5.17 0.00
C TRP A 72 -1.02 -4.15 1.09
N ASP A 73 -1.43 -4.63 2.26
CA ASP A 73 -1.72 -3.83 3.44
C ASP A 73 -0.95 -4.40 4.64
N VAL A 74 -0.61 -3.53 5.60
CA VAL A 74 0.12 -3.97 6.81
C VAL A 74 -0.72 -4.89 7.70
N ILE A 75 -2.02 -4.63 7.80
CA ILE A 75 -2.90 -5.31 8.74
C ILE A 75 -3.49 -6.58 8.10
N GLU A 76 -3.22 -7.73 8.70
CA GLU A 76 -3.88 -9.02 8.43
C GLU A 76 -5.29 -9.00 9.01
N SER A 77 -5.43 -8.59 10.27
CA SER A 77 -6.72 -8.54 10.96
C SER A 77 -6.76 -7.45 12.03
N CYS A 78 -7.96 -6.92 12.27
CA CYS A 78 -8.20 -5.93 13.30
C CYS A 78 -9.68 -5.87 13.71
N THR A 79 -9.99 -5.14 14.77
CA THR A 79 -11.35 -4.72 15.10
C THR A 79 -11.50 -3.22 14.83
N ILE A 80 -12.60 -2.81 14.21
CA ILE A 80 -12.91 -1.38 13.97
C ILE A 80 -14.15 -1.00 14.77
N GLU A 81 -14.01 -0.15 15.78
CA GLU A 81 -15.15 0.28 16.60
C GLU A 81 -15.88 1.47 15.96
N GLY A 82 -16.97 1.25 15.19
CA GLY A 82 -17.69 2.34 14.51
C GLY A 82 -17.13 2.67 13.12
N SER A 83 -17.45 3.84 12.57
CA SER A 83 -17.25 4.14 11.12
C SER A 83 -15.95 4.86 10.74
N SER A 84 -15.02 5.08 11.67
CA SER A 84 -13.77 5.84 11.44
C SER A 84 -12.52 4.99 11.71
N ASP A 85 -11.52 5.10 10.82
CA ASP A 85 -10.19 4.47 10.95
C ASP A 85 -9.44 4.83 12.24
N SER A 86 -9.88 5.89 12.95
CA SER A 86 -9.34 6.31 14.26
C SER A 86 -9.52 5.28 15.38
N ARG A 87 -10.23 4.17 15.13
CA ARG A 87 -10.58 3.16 16.13
C ARG A 87 -10.18 1.73 15.75
N ILE A 88 -9.15 1.57 14.92
CA ILE A 88 -8.52 0.27 14.68
C ILE A 88 -7.85 -0.20 15.98
N ARG A 89 -8.23 -1.38 16.46
CA ARG A 89 -7.72 -2.06 17.66
C ARG A 89 -7.41 -3.52 17.35
N ASN A 90 -6.75 -4.21 18.28
CA ASN A 90 -6.44 -5.64 18.20
C ASN A 90 -5.77 -6.02 16.87
N VAL A 91 -4.79 -5.21 16.46
CA VAL A 91 -4.11 -5.35 15.18
C VAL A 91 -3.21 -6.58 15.18
N ARG A 92 -3.36 -7.39 14.14
CA ARG A 92 -2.41 -8.41 13.71
C ARG A 92 -1.86 -8.01 12.34
N VAL A 93 -0.55 -8.04 12.17
CA VAL A 93 0.09 -7.66 10.90
C VAL A 93 0.26 -8.87 10.00
N ASN A 94 0.25 -8.64 8.68
CA ASN A 94 0.56 -9.68 7.70
C ASN A 94 2.00 -10.17 7.87
N ASP A 95 2.20 -11.47 7.59
CA ASP A 95 3.54 -12.03 7.44
C ASP A 95 4.02 -11.83 6.00
N PHE A 96 5.04 -10.99 5.84
CA PHE A 96 5.61 -10.67 4.53
C PHE A 96 6.65 -11.68 4.07
N THR A 97 7.09 -12.61 4.93
CA THR A 97 8.24 -13.50 4.67
C THR A 97 8.05 -14.33 3.41
N GLY A 98 6.87 -14.93 3.24
CA GLY A 98 6.56 -15.76 2.05
C GLY A 98 6.59 -14.94 0.77
N LEU A 99 5.94 -13.76 0.77
CA LEU A 99 5.93 -12.86 -0.37
C LEU A 99 7.34 -12.37 -0.73
N LEU A 100 8.15 -12.02 0.26
CA LEU A 100 9.54 -11.60 0.02
C LEU A 100 10.42 -12.75 -0.50
N ALA A 101 10.14 -14.00 -0.12
CA ALA A 101 10.88 -15.16 -0.62
C ALA A 101 10.52 -15.53 -2.07
N GLU A 102 9.34 -15.14 -2.55
CA GLU A 102 8.82 -15.47 -3.88
C GLU A 102 9.03 -14.35 -4.92
N THR A 103 9.63 -13.24 -4.52
CA THR A 103 9.73 -12.02 -5.34
C THR A 103 11.14 -11.43 -5.33
N LYS A 104 11.35 -10.38 -6.11
CA LYS A 104 12.58 -9.58 -6.12
C LYS A 104 12.45 -8.32 -5.26
N ILE A 105 11.49 -8.30 -4.33
CA ILE A 105 11.20 -7.08 -3.56
C ILE A 105 12.40 -6.70 -2.71
N ARG A 106 12.96 -5.52 -3.01
CA ARG A 106 14.11 -4.94 -2.31
C ARG A 106 13.77 -3.66 -1.55
N HIS A 107 12.60 -3.07 -1.81
CA HIS A 107 12.17 -1.85 -1.13
C HIS A 107 10.67 -1.86 -0.79
N ILE A 108 10.35 -1.40 0.42
CA ILE A 108 8.97 -1.29 0.90
C ILE A 108 8.56 0.17 1.06
N PHE A 109 7.42 0.55 0.50
CA PHE A 109 6.83 1.88 0.66
C PHE A 109 5.58 1.80 1.52
N THR A 110 5.56 2.45 2.69
CA THR A 110 4.35 2.49 3.53
C THR A 110 3.54 3.75 3.27
N THR A 111 2.23 3.62 3.06
CA THR A 111 1.36 4.75 2.70
C THR A 111 0.56 5.26 3.91
N GLY A 112 0.97 6.42 4.42
CA GLY A 112 0.36 7.06 5.58
C GLY A 112 0.94 6.63 6.94
N ALA A 113 0.62 7.43 7.97
CA ALA A 113 1.22 7.30 9.28
C ALA A 113 0.88 5.98 10.00
N LEU A 114 -0.35 5.46 9.81
CA LEU A 114 -0.76 4.21 10.43
C LEU A 114 0.02 3.02 9.87
N ALA A 115 0.10 2.89 8.55
CA ALA A 115 0.87 1.83 7.88
C ALA A 115 2.32 1.85 8.33
N SER A 116 2.95 3.04 8.25
CA SER A 116 4.35 3.24 8.63
C SER A 116 4.62 2.85 10.09
N ARG A 117 3.77 3.32 11.01
CA ARG A 117 3.91 3.02 12.44
C ARG A 117 3.75 1.53 12.74
N LEU A 118 2.77 0.87 12.11
CA LEU A 118 2.51 -0.54 12.35
C LEU A 118 3.62 -1.42 11.77
N PHE A 119 4.06 -1.10 10.55
CA PHE A 119 5.19 -1.79 9.92
C PHE A 119 6.43 -1.72 10.82
N ILE A 120 6.87 -0.50 11.18
CA ILE A 120 8.08 -0.30 12.01
C ILE A 120 7.97 -0.99 13.38
N ARG A 121 6.77 -1.01 13.98
CA ARG A 121 6.57 -1.56 15.33
C ARG A 121 6.53 -3.10 15.34
N HIS A 122 6.02 -3.71 14.29
CA HIS A 122 5.63 -5.12 14.30
C HIS A 122 6.43 -5.98 13.32
N THR A 123 7.28 -5.40 12.48
CA THR A 123 8.17 -6.15 11.61
C THR A 123 9.62 -6.01 12.08
N ALA A 124 10.39 -7.08 11.90
CA ALA A 124 11.84 -7.11 12.11
C ALA A 124 12.58 -7.37 10.78
N LEU A 125 11.97 -6.97 9.66
CA LEU A 125 12.50 -7.20 8.33
C LEU A 125 13.71 -6.30 8.08
N GLU A 126 14.83 -6.90 7.69
CA GLU A 126 16.03 -6.19 7.24
C GLU A 126 15.91 -5.82 5.76
N ILE A 127 14.91 -5.00 5.44
CA ILE A 127 14.65 -4.50 4.08
C ILE A 127 14.54 -2.98 4.08
N ALA A 128 15.00 -2.35 3.00
CA ALA A 128 14.89 -0.91 2.85
C ALA A 128 13.42 -0.49 2.80
N TYR A 129 13.07 0.60 3.49
CA TYR A 129 11.72 1.12 3.49
C TYR A 129 11.64 2.64 3.51
N THR A 130 10.60 3.19 2.87
CA THR A 130 10.33 4.64 2.81
C THR A 130 8.88 4.93 3.18
N PRO A 131 8.63 5.70 4.26
CA PRO A 131 7.30 6.22 4.56
C PRO A 131 6.85 7.26 3.54
N LEU A 132 5.69 7.04 2.93
CA LEU A 132 5.03 7.96 2.00
C LEU A 132 3.78 8.59 2.63
N PRO A 133 3.40 9.82 2.22
CA PRO A 133 2.17 10.43 2.68
C PRO A 133 0.93 9.66 2.22
N SER A 134 -0.17 9.75 2.97
CA SER A 134 -1.42 9.07 2.57
C SER A 134 -2.05 9.73 1.34
N THR A 135 -2.49 8.91 0.39
CA THR A 135 -3.24 9.30 -0.81
C THR A 135 -4.75 9.43 -0.59
N SER A 136 -5.25 9.03 0.58
CA SER A 136 -6.67 9.15 0.96
C SER A 136 -7.13 10.60 0.95
N ALA A 137 -8.36 10.88 0.53
CA ALA A 137 -8.96 12.22 0.59
C ALA A 137 -8.90 12.86 2.00
N ALA A 138 -8.84 12.04 3.06
CA ALA A 138 -8.66 12.54 4.44
C ALA A 138 -7.35 13.32 4.63
N ASN A 139 -6.32 13.06 3.82
CA ASN A 139 -5.11 13.88 3.78
C ASN A 139 -5.34 15.14 2.91
N ALA A 140 -6.18 16.05 3.40
CA ALA A 140 -6.51 17.29 2.71
C ALA A 140 -5.35 18.32 2.69
N ARG A 141 -4.27 18.07 3.44
CA ARG A 141 -3.09 18.95 3.50
C ARG A 141 -2.21 18.88 2.26
N MET A 142 -2.28 17.78 1.52
CA MET A 142 -1.46 17.56 0.33
C MET A 142 -2.31 17.60 -0.93
N ARG A 143 -1.87 18.37 -1.93
CA ARG A 143 -2.46 18.35 -3.26
C ARG A 143 -1.92 17.15 -4.04
N GLU A 144 -2.60 16.81 -5.12
CA GLU A 144 -2.20 15.67 -5.97
C GLU A 144 -0.77 15.81 -6.49
N ALA A 145 -0.38 16.99 -6.96
CA ALA A 145 1.00 17.27 -7.40
C ALA A 145 2.04 17.09 -6.29
N ASP A 146 1.71 17.45 -5.04
CA ASP A 146 2.61 17.25 -3.90
C ASP A 146 2.78 15.75 -3.58
N LEU A 147 1.71 14.97 -3.78
CA LEU A 147 1.76 13.51 -3.64
C LEU A 147 2.57 12.86 -4.77
N VAL A 148 2.39 13.29 -6.03
CA VAL A 148 3.20 12.82 -7.17
C VAL A 148 4.68 13.01 -6.88
N ASN A 149 5.08 14.23 -6.48
CA ASN A 149 6.47 14.52 -6.13
C ASN A 149 7.00 13.62 -5.01
N ALA A 150 6.21 13.38 -3.96
CA ALA A 150 6.61 12.51 -2.86
C ALA A 150 6.75 11.03 -3.28
N TYR A 151 6.02 10.59 -4.31
CA TYR A 151 6.02 9.22 -4.79
C TYR A 151 7.04 8.98 -5.93
N MET A 152 7.70 10.02 -6.47
CA MET A 152 8.74 9.88 -7.50
C MET A 152 9.88 8.94 -7.11
N ILE A 153 10.20 8.85 -5.82
CA ILE A 153 11.19 7.93 -5.25
C ILE A 153 10.92 6.46 -5.62
N ILE A 154 9.67 6.07 -5.88
CA ILE A 154 9.33 4.71 -6.33
C ILE A 154 10.00 4.44 -7.69
N ARG A 155 9.86 5.38 -8.63
CA ARG A 155 10.46 5.28 -9.97
C ARG A 155 11.98 5.33 -9.90
N GLU A 156 12.54 6.16 -9.02
CA GLU A 156 13.98 6.22 -8.78
C GLU A 156 14.51 4.86 -8.31
N VAL A 157 13.89 4.27 -7.28
CA VAL A 157 14.29 2.95 -6.76
C VAL A 157 14.22 1.89 -7.86
N LEU A 158 13.13 1.84 -8.64
CA LEU A 158 12.95 0.88 -9.73
C LEU A 158 13.99 1.04 -10.86
N ASN A 159 14.40 2.27 -11.18
CA ASN A 159 15.38 2.52 -12.26
C ASN A 159 16.84 2.27 -11.84
N HIS A 160 17.14 2.14 -10.54
CA HIS A 160 18.52 2.08 -10.04
C HIS A 160 19.22 0.71 -10.21
N GLU A 161 18.69 -0.23 -10.99
CA GLU A 161 19.36 -1.51 -11.33
C GLU A 161 20.24 -1.47 -12.60
N GLU A 162 20.27 -0.37 -13.36
CA GLU A 162 21.12 -0.25 -14.57
C GLU A 162 22.55 0.31 -14.32
N SER A 163 23.23 -0.02 -13.20
CA SER A 163 24.63 0.42 -12.98
C SER A 163 25.56 -0.68 -12.48
#